data_AF-A0A428P2D6-F1
#
_entry.id   AF-A0A428P2D6-F1
#
_cell.length_a   1.000
_cell.length_b   1.000
_cell.length_c   1.000
_cell.angle_alpha   90.00
_cell.angle_beta   90.00
_cell.angle_gamma   90.00
#
_symmetry.space_group_name_H-M   'P 1'
#
loop_
_entity.id
_entity.type
_entity.pdbx_description
1 polymer ?
#
loop_
_entity_poly.entity_id
_entity_poly.type
_entity_poly.pdbx_seq_one_letter_code
_entity_poly.pdbx_strand_id
1 'polypeptide(L)'
;MHGLRIDEGGKEEVSRRLHLADTARLASMCKHIHWHMIFKNWSSNEHSNPAPVWRDVRFTETSIQVGVLRDHHPEPGSGGVIPQLPLPSARAAGAPAMLSLTLNLDEESYAFLWRDTNCKFINPKYVKLDDGYNTATARAAAAVEHHDSQRRERIVSSNIKLIVSAARHCIH
;
A
#
# COMPACT_ATOMS: atom_id res chain seq x y z
N MET A 1 45.89 10.83 -18.34
CA MET A 1 44.58 10.35 -17.82
C MET A 1 44.84 9.53 -16.56
N HIS A 2 44.61 10.07 -15.37
CA HIS A 2 44.61 9.29 -14.13
C HIS A 2 43.17 9.13 -13.66
N GLY A 3 42.60 7.94 -13.85
CA GLY A 3 41.31 7.58 -13.29
C GLY A 3 41.45 7.30 -11.80
N LEU A 4 40.77 8.09 -10.97
CA LEU A 4 40.59 7.78 -9.55
C LEU A 4 39.81 6.45 -9.44
N ARG A 5 40.51 5.39 -9.06
CA ARG A 5 39.93 4.09 -8.75
C ARG A 5 39.47 4.15 -7.30
N ILE A 6 38.17 4.36 -7.09
CA ILE A 6 37.56 4.27 -5.76
C ILE A 6 37.59 2.80 -5.34
N ASP A 7 38.31 2.50 -4.26
CA ASP A 7 38.37 1.19 -3.66
C ASP A 7 37.02 0.81 -3.01
N GLU A 8 36.81 -0.48 -2.74
CA GLU A 8 35.57 -1.00 -2.12
C GLU A 8 35.31 -0.36 -0.75
N GLY A 9 36.35 0.05 -0.01
CA GLY A 9 36.23 0.78 1.26
C GLY A 9 35.65 2.20 1.09
N GLY A 10 35.99 2.90 0.00
CA GLY A 10 35.41 4.19 -0.34
C GLY A 10 33.92 4.11 -0.70
N LYS A 11 33.46 3.00 -1.28
CA LYS A 11 32.03 2.80 -1.57
C LYS A 11 31.21 2.59 -0.30
N GLU A 12 31.73 1.85 0.67
CA GLU A 12 31.05 1.59 1.95
C GLU A 12 30.92 2.88 2.79
N GLU A 13 31.96 3.70 2.83
CA GLU A 13 31.94 4.98 3.55
C GLU A 13 30.99 5.99 2.91
N VAL A 14 30.94 6.07 1.57
CA VAL A 14 29.97 6.89 0.86
C VAL A 14 28.54 6.41 1.14
N SER A 15 28.31 5.09 1.14
CA SER A 15 27.00 4.50 1.43
C SER A 15 26.54 4.76 2.87
N ARG A 16 27.45 4.64 3.86
CA ARG A 16 27.17 5.01 5.26
C ARG A 16 26.86 6.49 5.41
N ARG A 17 27.63 7.36 4.77
CA ARG A 17 27.40 8.82 4.82
C ARG A 17 26.08 9.22 4.17
N LEU A 18 25.70 8.57 3.07
CA LEU A 18 24.39 8.77 2.44
C LEU A 18 23.27 8.32 3.39
N HIS A 19 23.40 7.14 4.01
CA HIS A 19 22.41 6.62 4.94
C HIS A 19 22.25 7.48 6.21
N LEU A 20 23.36 8.00 6.75
CA LEU A 20 23.39 8.93 7.88
C LEU A 20 22.80 10.30 7.52
N ALA A 21 23.08 10.81 6.32
CA ALA A 21 22.51 12.07 5.84
C ALA A 21 21.00 11.94 5.63
N ASP A 22 20.52 10.81 5.10
CA ASP A 22 19.10 10.55 4.89
C ASP A 22 18.35 10.35 6.22
N THR A 23 18.94 9.65 7.19
CA THR A 23 18.36 9.53 8.54
C THR A 23 18.32 10.86 9.28
N ALA A 24 19.36 11.69 9.18
CA ALA A 24 19.36 13.04 9.76
C ALA A 24 18.34 13.97 9.10
N ARG A 25 18.17 13.90 7.76
CA ARG A 25 17.13 14.64 7.04
C ARG A 25 15.73 14.21 7.44
N LEU A 26 15.48 12.91 7.55
CA LEU A 26 14.20 12.36 8.02
C LEU A 26 13.91 12.78 9.46
N ALA A 27 14.90 12.73 10.35
CA ALA A 27 14.75 13.17 11.74
C ALA A 27 14.48 14.69 11.85
N SER A 28 15.13 15.51 11.01
CA SER A 28 14.94 16.96 10.98
C SER A 28 13.57 17.36 10.41
N MET A 29 13.13 16.72 9.32
CA MET A 29 11.79 16.91 8.76
C MET A 29 10.70 16.48 9.75
N CYS A 30 10.92 15.39 10.49
CA CYS A 30 10.03 14.98 11.58
C CYS A 30 9.94 16.06 12.67
N LYS A 31 11.02 16.71 13.07
CA LYS A 31 10.98 17.71 14.18
C LYS A 31 10.14 18.95 13.86
N HIS A 32 10.23 19.52 12.66
CA HIS A 32 9.51 20.75 12.33
C HIS A 32 8.03 20.53 11.96
N ILE A 33 7.70 19.41 11.31
CA ILE A 33 6.32 19.09 10.95
C ILE A 33 5.49 18.70 12.19
N HIS A 34 6.11 18.07 13.20
CA HIS A 34 5.39 17.61 14.40
C HIS A 34 4.89 18.75 15.30
N TRP A 35 5.67 19.81 15.52
CA TRP A 35 5.29 20.87 16.48
C TRP A 35 3.99 21.60 16.09
N HIS A 36 3.83 21.93 14.81
CA HIS A 36 2.59 22.55 14.33
C HIS A 36 1.38 21.60 14.50
N MET A 37 1.56 20.31 14.22
CA MET A 37 0.47 19.32 14.36
C MET A 37 0.04 19.10 15.81
N ILE A 38 0.98 19.17 16.77
CA ILE A 38 0.67 19.04 18.20
C ILE A 38 -0.32 20.12 18.63
N PHE A 39 -0.07 21.39 18.28
CA PHE A 39 -0.91 22.51 18.71
C PHE A 39 -2.08 22.82 17.76
N LYS A 40 -2.14 22.20 16.58
CA LYS A 40 -3.23 22.42 15.63
C LYS A 40 -4.56 21.98 16.23
N ASN A 41 -5.49 22.94 16.38
CA ASN A 41 -6.82 22.73 16.96
C ASN A 41 -6.78 22.14 18.39
N TRP A 42 -5.68 22.34 19.13
CA TRP A 42 -5.56 21.89 20.51
C TRP A 42 -5.83 23.05 21.47
N SER A 43 -6.54 22.79 22.56
CA SER A 43 -6.68 23.75 23.67
C SER A 43 -6.41 23.09 25.03
N SER A 44 -5.96 23.86 26.01
CA SER A 44 -5.74 23.39 27.39
C SER A 44 -7.01 22.85 28.07
N ASN A 45 -8.18 23.15 27.51
CA ASN A 45 -9.49 22.74 28.03
C ASN A 45 -9.98 21.43 27.39
N GLU A 46 -9.29 20.90 26.38
CA GLU A 46 -9.61 19.60 25.79
C GLU A 46 -9.04 18.47 26.67
N HIS A 47 -9.87 17.94 27.56
CA HIS A 47 -9.50 16.80 28.42
C HIS A 47 -9.58 15.43 27.73
N SER A 48 -10.09 15.39 26.48
CA SER A 48 -10.24 14.14 25.73
C SER A 48 -9.22 14.07 24.61
N ASN A 49 -8.26 13.18 24.78
CA ASN A 49 -7.27 12.85 23.76
C ASN A 49 -7.16 11.32 23.66
N PRO A 50 -8.16 10.66 23.02
CA PRO A 50 -8.18 9.22 22.91
C PRO A 50 -7.01 8.74 22.04
N ALA A 51 -6.43 7.61 22.43
CA ALA A 51 -5.36 7.00 21.65
C ALA A 51 -5.86 6.69 20.23
N PRO A 52 -5.08 7.02 19.18
CA PRO A 52 -5.46 6.72 17.81
C PRO A 52 -5.57 5.22 17.61
N VAL A 53 -6.68 4.77 17.03
CA VAL A 53 -6.92 3.36 16.73
C VAL A 53 -6.21 2.98 15.43
N TRP A 54 -5.48 1.87 15.46
CA TRP A 54 -4.93 1.25 14.26
C TRP A 54 -6.07 0.70 13.41
N ARG A 55 -6.23 1.23 12.19
CA ARG A 55 -7.31 0.84 11.30
C ARG A 55 -6.96 -0.40 10.48
N ASP A 56 -8.00 -1.17 10.15
CA ASP A 56 -7.88 -2.27 9.19
C ASP A 56 -7.53 -1.77 7.78
N VAL A 57 -6.89 -2.66 7.03
CA VAL A 57 -6.47 -2.40 5.66
C VAL A 57 -7.67 -2.50 4.72
N ARG A 58 -7.86 -1.48 3.88
CA ARG A 58 -8.95 -1.47 2.90
C ARG A 58 -8.51 -2.17 1.61
N PHE A 59 -9.45 -2.77 0.89
CA PHE A 59 -9.17 -3.41 -0.40
C PHE A 59 -8.49 -2.46 -1.38
N THR A 60 -8.94 -1.22 -1.48
CA THR A 60 -8.35 -0.19 -2.33
C THR A 60 -6.87 0.11 -2.04
N GLU A 61 -6.37 -0.30 -0.86
CA GLU A 61 -4.99 -0.09 -0.43
C GLU A 61 -4.09 -1.30 -0.72
N THR A 62 -4.68 -2.45 -1.06
CA THR A 62 -3.95 -3.69 -1.37
C THR A 62 -4.18 -4.17 -2.79
N SER A 63 -5.09 -3.52 -3.52
CA SER A 63 -5.47 -3.87 -4.88
C SER A 63 -5.24 -2.73 -5.86
N ILE A 64 -4.79 -3.09 -7.06
CA ILE A 64 -4.71 -2.18 -8.20
C ILE A 64 -5.48 -2.76 -9.39
N GLN A 65 -6.00 -1.89 -10.24
CA GLN A 65 -6.51 -2.31 -11.54
C GLN A 65 -5.33 -2.54 -12.47
N VAL A 66 -5.29 -3.69 -13.14
CA VAL A 66 -4.23 -4.06 -14.09
C VAL A 66 -4.77 -4.57 -15.42
N GLY A 67 -6.09 -4.51 -15.59
CA GLY A 67 -6.77 -5.07 -16.74
C GLY A 67 -8.28 -5.04 -16.63
N VAL A 68 -8.91 -5.75 -17.56
CA VAL A 68 -10.37 -5.92 -17.67
C VAL A 68 -10.72 -7.39 -17.96
N LEU A 69 -11.98 -7.74 -17.73
CA LEU A 69 -12.52 -9.04 -18.12
C LEU A 69 -12.73 -9.11 -19.64
N ARG A 70 -12.25 -10.20 -20.28
CA ARG A 70 -12.44 -10.50 -21.71
C ARG A 70 -13.87 -10.88 -22.02
N ASP A 71 -14.44 -11.71 -21.14
CA ASP A 71 -15.77 -12.30 -21.27
C ASP A 71 -16.53 -12.15 -19.95
N HIS A 72 -17.82 -12.44 -19.98
CA HIS A 72 -18.64 -12.55 -18.79
C HIS A 72 -18.09 -13.62 -17.83
N HIS A 73 -17.88 -13.23 -16.57
CA HIS A 73 -17.27 -14.09 -15.56
C HIS A 73 -18.35 -14.70 -14.64
N PRO A 74 -18.32 -16.02 -14.37
CA PRO A 74 -19.27 -16.65 -13.44
C PRO A 74 -19.01 -16.27 -11.97
N GLU A 75 -20.04 -16.20 -11.14
CA GLU A 75 -19.83 -15.96 -9.70
C GLU A 75 -19.15 -17.17 -9.02
N PRO A 76 -18.34 -16.99 -7.98
CA PRO A 76 -17.79 -18.09 -7.19
C PRO A 76 -18.92 -19.01 -6.69
N GLY A 77 -18.76 -20.31 -6.90
CA GLY A 77 -19.77 -21.31 -6.49
C GLY A 77 -20.86 -21.60 -7.53
N SER A 78 -20.92 -20.87 -8.65
CA SER A 78 -21.91 -21.12 -9.72
C SER A 78 -21.52 -22.25 -10.70
N GLY A 79 -20.55 -23.10 -10.34
CA GLY A 79 -20.13 -24.25 -11.16
C GLY A 79 -19.52 -23.87 -12.52
N GLY A 80 -19.11 -22.61 -12.72
CA GLY A 80 -18.61 -22.12 -14.01
C GLY A 80 -19.71 -21.77 -15.02
N VAL A 81 -20.98 -21.79 -14.61
CA VAL A 81 -22.11 -21.36 -15.44
C VAL A 81 -22.06 -19.84 -15.57
N ILE A 82 -21.83 -19.35 -16.79
CA ILE A 82 -21.93 -17.92 -17.08
C ILE A 82 -23.40 -17.51 -16.86
N PRO A 83 -23.68 -16.57 -15.95
CA PRO A 83 -25.05 -16.21 -15.65
C PRO A 83 -25.75 -15.70 -16.92
N GLN A 84 -26.94 -16.21 -17.19
CA GLN A 84 -27.86 -15.55 -18.12
C GLN A 84 -28.42 -14.32 -17.41
N LEU A 85 -28.61 -13.23 -18.16
CA LEU A 85 -28.96 -11.90 -17.66
C LEU A 85 -30.05 -11.91 -16.56
N PRO A 86 -29.97 -11.00 -15.56
CA PRO A 86 -29.02 -9.89 -15.46
C PRO A 86 -27.68 -10.30 -14.86
N LEU A 87 -26.60 -9.94 -15.56
CA LEU A 87 -25.24 -10.19 -15.10
C LEU A 87 -24.80 -9.04 -14.15
N PRO A 88 -24.14 -9.31 -13.03
CA PRO A 88 -23.55 -8.25 -12.22
C PRO A 88 -22.57 -7.42 -13.04
N SER A 89 -22.64 -6.09 -12.94
CA SER A 89 -21.79 -5.19 -13.74
C SER A 89 -20.29 -5.44 -13.53
N ALA A 90 -19.88 -5.82 -12.32
CA ALA A 90 -18.51 -6.19 -11.97
C ALA A 90 -18.01 -7.48 -12.64
N ARG A 91 -18.93 -8.27 -13.23
CA ARG A 91 -18.65 -9.53 -13.92
C ARG A 91 -18.83 -9.44 -15.43
N ALA A 92 -19.26 -8.29 -15.94
CA ALA A 92 -19.45 -8.08 -17.35
C ALA A 92 -18.12 -8.07 -18.10
N ALA A 93 -18.15 -8.44 -19.38
CA ALA A 93 -17.01 -8.18 -20.26
C ALA A 93 -16.67 -6.68 -20.23
N GLY A 94 -15.38 -6.35 -20.15
CA GLY A 94 -14.88 -4.99 -19.97
C GLY A 94 -14.86 -4.51 -18.51
N ALA A 95 -15.40 -5.25 -17.54
CA ALA A 95 -15.35 -4.85 -16.14
C ALA A 95 -13.91 -4.90 -15.59
N PRO A 96 -13.54 -4.02 -14.63
CA PRO A 96 -12.19 -3.96 -14.09
C PRO A 96 -11.75 -5.27 -13.42
N ALA A 97 -10.53 -5.70 -13.74
CA ALA A 97 -9.84 -6.80 -13.08
C ALA A 97 -8.79 -6.24 -12.12
N MET A 98 -8.99 -6.48 -10.83
CA MET A 98 -8.12 -6.03 -9.76
C MET A 98 -7.12 -7.12 -9.39
N LEU A 99 -5.85 -6.76 -9.23
CA LEU A 99 -4.82 -7.62 -8.67
C LEU A 99 -4.49 -7.14 -7.26
N SER A 100 -4.58 -8.05 -6.30
CA SER A 100 -4.30 -7.77 -4.89
C SER A 100 -3.20 -8.66 -4.32
N LEU A 101 -2.40 -8.11 -3.42
CA LEU A 101 -1.43 -8.87 -2.63
C LEU A 101 -2.03 -9.20 -1.25
N THR A 102 -1.96 -10.46 -0.84
CA THR A 102 -2.26 -10.88 0.53
C THR A 102 -1.00 -11.48 1.16
N LEU A 103 -0.81 -11.22 2.44
CA LEU A 103 0.26 -11.77 3.25
C LEU A 103 -0.36 -12.68 4.33
N ASN A 104 0.13 -13.90 4.45
CA ASN A 104 -0.14 -14.76 5.60
C ASN A 104 1.11 -14.75 6.47
N LEU A 105 1.04 -14.05 7.61
CA LEU A 105 2.19 -13.90 8.50
C LEU A 105 2.49 -15.19 9.28
N ASP A 106 1.46 -15.99 9.58
CA ASP A 106 1.61 -17.23 10.35
C ASP A 106 2.30 -18.32 9.51
N GLU A 107 2.03 -18.34 8.21
CA GLU A 107 2.64 -19.26 7.25
C GLU A 107 3.84 -18.66 6.51
N GLU A 108 4.25 -17.43 6.87
CA GLU A 108 5.30 -16.65 6.19
C GLU A 108 5.14 -16.63 4.65
N SER A 109 3.90 -16.62 4.18
CA SER A 109 3.57 -16.78 2.77
C SER A 109 2.87 -15.55 2.21
N TYR A 110 2.89 -15.43 0.88
CA TYR A 110 2.16 -14.39 0.17
C TYR A 110 1.49 -14.95 -1.07
N ALA A 111 0.38 -14.33 -1.47
CA ALA A 111 -0.32 -14.71 -2.68
C ALA A 111 -0.88 -13.49 -3.41
N PHE A 112 -0.90 -13.60 -4.74
CA PHE A 112 -1.57 -12.65 -5.61
C PHE A 112 -2.96 -13.16 -5.94
N LEU A 113 -3.96 -12.34 -5.63
CA LEU A 113 -5.36 -12.68 -5.78
C LEU A 113 -5.99 -11.76 -6.82
N TRP A 114 -6.57 -12.39 -7.85
CA TRP A 114 -7.37 -11.72 -8.85
C TRP A 114 -8.78 -11.52 -8.31
N ARG A 115 -9.27 -10.28 -8.33
CA ARG A 115 -10.58 -9.91 -7.78
C ARG A 115 -11.32 -8.94 -8.70
N ASP A 116 -12.63 -8.91 -8.57
CA ASP A 116 -13.46 -7.85 -9.15
C ASP A 116 -13.52 -6.62 -8.21
N THR A 117 -14.26 -5.59 -8.62
CA THR A 117 -14.48 -4.37 -7.84
C THR A 117 -15.31 -4.60 -6.55
N ASN A 118 -16.01 -5.73 -6.45
CA ASN A 118 -16.75 -6.15 -5.26
C ASN A 118 -15.91 -7.03 -4.32
N CYS A 119 -14.59 -7.07 -4.51
CA CYS A 119 -13.63 -7.86 -3.73
C CYS A 119 -13.80 -9.39 -3.87
N LYS A 120 -14.56 -9.87 -4.86
CA LYS A 120 -14.78 -11.30 -5.09
C LYS A 120 -13.75 -11.85 -6.06
N PHE A 121 -13.37 -13.11 -5.90
CA PHE A 121 -12.38 -13.75 -6.77
C PHE A 121 -12.84 -13.78 -8.23
N ILE A 122 -11.90 -13.53 -9.14
CA ILE A 122 -12.02 -13.81 -10.58
C ILE A 122 -10.95 -14.82 -10.97
N ASN A 123 -11.25 -15.65 -11.97
CA ASN A 123 -10.28 -16.54 -12.56
C ASN A 123 -9.42 -15.74 -13.58
N PRO A 124 -8.08 -15.75 -13.44
CA PRO A 124 -7.19 -14.99 -14.30
C PRO A 124 -7.29 -15.34 -15.79
N LYS A 125 -7.81 -16.52 -16.15
CA LYS A 125 -8.00 -16.89 -17.56
C LYS A 125 -8.94 -15.94 -18.31
N TYR A 126 -9.83 -15.25 -17.61
CA TYR A 126 -10.74 -14.26 -18.18
C TYR A 126 -10.15 -12.85 -18.20
N VAL A 127 -8.94 -12.64 -17.70
CA VAL A 127 -8.36 -11.30 -17.59
C VAL A 127 -7.55 -10.97 -18.84
N LYS A 128 -7.86 -9.82 -19.45
CA LYS A 128 -6.97 -9.12 -20.38
C LYS A 128 -6.25 -8.04 -19.59
N LEU A 129 -4.92 -8.11 -19.56
CA LEU A 129 -4.11 -7.06 -18.96
C LEU A 129 -4.15 -5.81 -19.83
N ASP A 130 -4.05 -4.64 -19.19
CA ASP A 130 -3.91 -3.37 -19.88
C ASP A 130 -2.55 -3.29 -20.59
N ASP A 131 -2.46 -2.45 -21.61
CA ASP A 131 -1.23 -2.26 -22.37
C ASP A 131 -0.10 -1.79 -21.44
N GLY A 132 1.07 -2.43 -21.54
CA GLY A 132 2.21 -2.19 -20.64
C GLY A 132 2.29 -3.14 -19.45
N TYR A 133 1.23 -3.90 -19.16
CA TYR A 133 1.28 -4.98 -18.18
C TYR A 133 1.45 -6.36 -18.82
N ASN A 134 2.40 -7.10 -18.28
CA ASN A 134 2.43 -8.55 -18.28
C ASN A 134 2.25 -9.07 -16.84
N THR A 135 2.09 -10.36 -16.65
CA THR A 135 1.82 -10.92 -15.31
C THR A 135 2.89 -10.56 -14.28
N ALA A 136 4.17 -10.49 -14.68
CA ALA A 136 5.27 -10.16 -13.77
C ALA A 136 5.24 -8.67 -13.36
N THR A 137 5.07 -7.77 -14.31
CA THR A 137 4.98 -6.32 -14.08
C THR A 137 3.72 -5.95 -13.31
N ALA A 138 2.58 -6.59 -13.58
CA ALA A 138 1.36 -6.40 -12.80
C ALA A 138 1.55 -6.80 -11.32
N ARG A 139 2.24 -7.92 -11.06
CA ARG A 139 2.58 -8.36 -9.71
C ARG A 139 3.55 -7.40 -9.02
N ALA A 140 4.56 -6.92 -9.74
CA ALA A 140 5.51 -5.93 -9.22
C ALA A 140 4.80 -4.62 -8.84
N ALA A 141 3.92 -4.11 -9.70
CA ALA A 141 3.12 -2.92 -9.41
C ALA A 141 2.20 -3.14 -8.20
N ALA A 142 1.51 -4.29 -8.12
CA ALA A 142 0.63 -4.59 -7.00
C ALA A 142 1.39 -4.70 -5.67
N ALA A 143 2.55 -5.35 -5.66
CA ALA A 143 3.35 -5.57 -4.46
C ALA A 143 4.16 -4.33 -4.04
N VAL A 144 5.02 -3.84 -4.92
CA VAL A 144 6.02 -2.83 -4.58
C VAL A 144 5.44 -1.43 -4.68
N GLU A 145 4.77 -1.11 -5.78
CA GLU A 145 4.34 0.26 -6.02
C GLU A 145 3.12 0.60 -5.16
N HIS A 146 2.16 -0.32 -5.05
CA HIS A 146 0.92 -0.03 -4.34
C HIS A 146 0.94 -0.50 -2.89
N HIS A 147 1.09 -1.81 -2.64
CA HIS A 147 0.95 -2.35 -1.28
C HIS A 147 2.00 -1.76 -0.32
N ASP A 148 3.28 -1.71 -0.70
CA ASP A 148 4.31 -1.17 0.19
C ASP A 148 4.18 0.33 0.42
N SER A 149 3.86 1.11 -0.62
CA SER A 149 3.59 2.55 -0.49
C SER A 149 2.41 2.82 0.45
N GLN A 150 1.28 2.12 0.26
CA GLN A 150 0.09 2.24 1.11
C GLN A 150 0.36 1.80 2.55
N ARG A 151 1.15 0.73 2.74
CA ARG A 151 1.56 0.27 4.06
C ARG A 151 2.43 1.31 4.76
N ARG A 152 3.41 1.89 4.05
CA ARG A 152 4.28 2.95 4.56
C ARG A 152 3.46 4.17 4.97
N GLU A 153 2.57 4.66 4.11
CA GLU A 153 1.71 5.81 4.41
C GLU A 153 0.84 5.57 5.64
N ARG A 154 0.25 4.37 5.78
CA ARG A 154 -0.57 4.01 6.93
C ARG A 154 0.24 3.97 8.23
N ILE A 155 1.43 3.37 8.21
CA ILE A 155 2.34 3.35 9.37
C ILE A 155 2.74 4.77 9.75
N VAL A 156 3.22 5.56 8.79
CA VAL A 156 3.66 6.95 9.04
C VAL A 156 2.51 7.78 9.60
N SER A 157 1.32 7.72 8.98
CA SER A 157 0.14 8.45 9.45
C SER A 157 -0.25 8.07 10.88
N SER A 158 -0.22 6.77 11.20
CA SER A 158 -0.56 6.27 12.54
C SER A 158 0.49 6.68 13.58
N ASN A 159 1.78 6.60 13.25
CA ASN A 159 2.87 7.03 14.11
C ASN A 159 2.80 8.53 14.41
N ILE A 160 2.49 9.36 13.40
CA ILE A 160 2.29 10.80 13.61
C ILE A 160 1.14 11.05 14.60
N LYS A 161 0.00 10.36 14.43
CA LYS A 161 -1.14 10.48 15.35
C LYS A 161 -0.76 10.05 16.78
N LEU A 162 0.01 8.97 16.93
CA LEU A 162 0.47 8.49 18.23
C LEU A 162 1.39 9.51 18.91
N ILE A 163 2.35 10.08 18.18
CA ILE A 163 3.26 11.10 18.68
C ILE A 163 2.49 12.35 19.11
N VAL A 164 1.54 12.82 18.29
CA VAL A 164 0.69 13.97 18.62
C VAL A 164 -0.15 13.70 19.87
N SER A 165 -0.77 12.52 19.94
CA SER A 165 -1.56 12.11 21.10
C SER A 165 -0.70 12.04 22.37
N ALA A 166 0.47 11.40 22.31
CA ALA A 166 1.37 11.29 23.45
C ALA A 166 1.89 12.66 23.91
N ALA A 167 2.30 13.51 22.95
CA ALA A 167 2.77 14.85 23.25
C ALA A 167 1.70 15.70 23.94
N ARG A 168 0.44 15.66 23.49
CA ARG A 168 -0.67 16.37 24.14
C ARG A 168 -0.93 15.86 25.55
N HIS A 169 -0.82 14.55 25.80
CA HIS A 169 -0.95 13.98 27.15
C HIS A 169 0.13 14.49 28.10
N CYS A 170 1.36 14.71 27.64
CA CYS A 170 2.44 15.24 28.48
C CYS A 170 2.34 16.75 28.78
N ILE A 171 1.46 17.49 28.10
CA ILE A 171 1.26 18.93 28.32
C ILE A 171 0.21 19.17 29.45
N HIS A 172 -0.61 18.17 29.76
CA HIS A 172 -1.51 18.15 30.92
C HIS A 172 -0.78 17.74 32.20
#